data_AF-A0A3A8IR68-F1
#
_entry.id   AF-A0A3A8IR68-F1
#
_cell.length_a   1.000
_cell.length_b   1.000
_cell.length_c   1.000
_cell.angle_alpha   90.00
_cell.angle_beta   90.00
_cell.angle_gamma   90.00
#
_symmetry.space_group_name_H-M   'P 1'
#
loop_
_entity.id
_entity.type
_entity.pdbx_description
1 polymer ?
#
loop_
_entity_poly.entity_id
_entity_poly.type
_entity_poly.pdbx_seq_one_letter_code
_entity_poly.pdbx_strand_id
1 'polypeptide(L)'
;MSPRASSRSPRGATLLLVVLLVTVLLGLVAGVMAYASSERTRAVTSSRAGQRQGCAESGLQLARGYFGRNYAQWNTFLSTPGAYDPIGSPTNPAPANPRTAAGRAAIKTVNPALFADLDGDGKDDVYLYIRDNEDEFKPLAPEWNRDNDQQVVVGAICISETMIPRLGSSNQLDPSALAVEGILQYNGGGHAYTAQTAGGTGSGNLNR
;
A
#
# COMPACT_ATOMS: atom_id res chain seq x y z
N MET A 1 13.47 78.18 -45.55
CA MET A 1 13.68 76.72 -45.75
C MET A 1 13.50 76.04 -44.41
N SER A 2 12.39 75.33 -44.20
CA SER A 2 12.18 74.52 -42.98
C SER A 2 12.59 73.06 -43.26
N PRO A 3 13.30 72.38 -42.34
CA PRO A 3 13.64 70.97 -42.52
C PRO A 3 12.40 70.10 -42.27
N ARG A 4 12.15 69.11 -43.15
CA ARG A 4 11.14 68.06 -42.93
C ARG A 4 11.62 67.09 -41.87
N ALA A 5 10.75 66.77 -40.91
CA ALA A 5 10.99 65.72 -39.93
C ALA A 5 11.15 64.36 -40.63
N SER A 6 12.25 63.67 -40.31
CA SER A 6 12.48 62.28 -40.70
C SER A 6 11.45 61.38 -40.00
N SER A 7 10.49 60.83 -40.74
CA SER A 7 9.61 59.80 -40.18
C SER A 7 10.41 58.51 -39.96
N ARG A 8 10.48 58.05 -38.71
CA ARG A 8 11.06 56.74 -38.40
C ARG A 8 10.17 55.65 -39.01
N SER A 9 10.80 54.72 -39.73
CA SER A 9 10.18 53.57 -40.38
C SER A 9 9.30 52.75 -39.41
N PRO A 10 8.03 52.45 -39.73
CA PRO A 10 7.11 51.64 -38.90
C PRO A 10 7.50 50.16 -38.81
N ARG A 11 8.56 49.73 -39.54
CA ARG A 11 9.02 48.32 -39.59
C ARG A 11 9.65 47.84 -38.28
N GLY A 12 10.25 48.74 -37.48
CA GLY A 12 10.85 48.37 -36.20
C GLY A 12 9.81 48.09 -35.11
N ALA A 13 8.72 48.87 -35.09
CA ALA A 13 7.65 48.73 -34.10
C ALA A 13 6.81 47.46 -34.33
N THR A 14 6.57 47.10 -35.60
CA THR A 14 5.89 45.85 -35.97
C THR A 14 6.72 44.62 -35.60
N LEU A 15 8.04 44.66 -35.81
CA LEU A 15 8.93 43.55 -35.44
C LEU A 15 8.99 43.34 -33.93
N LEU A 16 9.07 44.43 -33.14
CA LEU A 16 9.00 44.35 -31.67
C LEU A 16 7.67 43.76 -31.17
N LEU A 17 6.55 44.14 -31.79
CA LEU A 17 5.23 43.62 -31.43
C LEU A 17 5.12 42.11 -31.71
N VAL A 18 5.62 41.66 -32.88
CA VAL A 18 5.64 40.23 -33.22
C VAL A 18 6.52 39.44 -32.26
N VAL A 19 7.72 39.93 -31.95
CA VAL A 19 8.62 39.26 -30.99
C VAL A 19 7.95 39.16 -29.62
N LEU A 20 7.33 40.23 -29.13
CA LEU A 20 6.65 40.22 -27.85
C LEU A 20 5.50 39.20 -27.84
N LEU A 21 4.68 39.17 -28.89
CA LEU A 21 3.55 38.25 -29.01
C LEU A 21 4.02 36.78 -29.08
N VAL A 22 5.09 36.51 -29.82
CA VAL A 22 5.71 35.17 -29.89
C VAL A 22 6.29 34.77 -28.53
N THR A 23 6.97 35.66 -27.81
CA THR A 23 7.51 35.32 -26.47
C THR A 23 6.40 35.01 -25.46
N VAL A 24 5.29 35.75 -25.48
CA VAL A 24 4.13 35.47 -24.62
C VAL A 24 3.52 34.11 -24.97
N LEU A 25 3.34 33.82 -26.27
CA LEU A 25 2.82 32.52 -26.73
C LEU A 25 3.73 31.37 -26.29
N LEU A 26 5.04 31.50 -26.47
CA LEU A 26 6.00 30.48 -26.03
C LEU A 26 5.99 30.30 -24.51
N GLY A 27 5.89 31.39 -23.74
CA GLY A 27 5.76 31.34 -22.29
C GLY A 27 4.50 30.61 -21.83
N LEU A 28 3.36 30.87 -22.48
CA LEU A 28 2.11 30.16 -22.22
C LEU A 28 2.21 28.68 -22.56
N VAL A 29 2.76 28.33 -23.72
CA VAL A 29 2.96 26.92 -24.13
C VAL A 29 3.87 26.20 -23.14
N ALA A 30 4.98 26.81 -22.73
CA ALA A 30 5.89 26.25 -21.73
C ALA A 30 5.20 26.07 -20.37
N GLY A 31 4.41 27.05 -19.93
CA GLY A 31 3.63 26.96 -18.69
C GLY A 31 2.59 25.84 -18.72
N VAL A 32 1.84 25.70 -19.82
CA VAL A 32 0.84 24.62 -20.00
C VAL A 32 1.51 23.25 -20.06
N MET A 33 2.64 23.12 -20.76
CA MET A 33 3.42 21.88 -20.81
C MET A 33 3.92 21.47 -19.42
N ALA A 34 4.48 22.42 -18.65
CA ALA A 34 4.93 22.19 -17.29
C ALA A 34 3.78 21.75 -16.37
N TYR A 35 2.64 22.44 -16.45
CA TYR A 35 1.44 22.09 -15.69
C TYR A 35 0.86 20.72 -16.07
N ALA A 36 0.76 20.41 -17.37
CA ALA A 36 0.29 19.11 -17.83
C ALA A 36 1.22 17.96 -17.36
N SER A 37 2.54 18.21 -17.30
CA SER A 37 3.50 17.22 -16.81
C SER A 37 3.36 16.94 -15.30
N SER A 38 3.07 17.96 -14.50
CA SER A 38 2.87 17.79 -13.05
C SER A 38 1.55 17.08 -12.74
N GLU A 39 0.47 17.42 -13.44
CA GLU A 39 -0.83 16.76 -13.30
C GLU A 39 -0.77 15.27 -13.69
N ARG A 40 -0.05 14.92 -14.77
CA ARG A 40 0.17 13.50 -15.13
C ARG A 40 0.89 12.74 -14.02
N THR A 41 1.94 13.33 -13.46
CA THR A 41 2.71 12.68 -12.38
C THR A 41 1.84 12.49 -11.13
N ARG A 42 1.06 13.50 -10.74
CA ARG A 42 0.09 13.41 -9.64
C ARG A 42 -0.97 12.33 -9.87
N ALA A 43 -1.53 12.27 -11.07
CA ALA A 43 -2.52 11.26 -11.42
C ALA A 43 -1.94 9.84 -11.34
N VAL A 44 -0.71 9.63 -11.82
CA VAL A 44 -0.02 8.33 -11.71
C VAL A 44 0.26 7.96 -10.26
N THR A 45 0.72 8.89 -9.43
CA THR A 45 0.97 8.63 -8.00
C THR A 45 -0.32 8.25 -7.27
N SER A 46 -1.42 8.98 -7.53
CA SER A 46 -2.75 8.69 -6.97
C SER A 46 -3.26 7.30 -7.40
N SER A 47 -3.15 6.99 -8.69
CA SER A 47 -3.55 5.68 -9.22
C SER A 47 -2.76 4.53 -8.59
N ARG A 48 -1.44 4.67 -8.44
CA ARG A 48 -0.58 3.67 -7.80
C ARG A 48 -0.92 3.48 -6.33
N ALA A 49 -1.22 4.55 -5.60
CA ALA A 49 -1.65 4.45 -4.20
C ALA A 49 -2.95 3.63 -4.07
N GLY A 50 -3.93 3.88 -4.94
CA GLY A 50 -5.18 3.09 -4.98
C GLY A 50 -4.95 1.61 -5.33
N GLN A 51 -4.11 1.32 -6.33
CA GLN A 51 -3.75 -0.05 -6.69
C GLN A 51 -3.05 -0.78 -5.54
N ARG A 52 -2.13 -0.10 -4.86
CA ARG A 52 -1.42 -0.64 -3.70
C ARG A 52 -2.37 -1.00 -2.56
N GLN A 53 -3.39 -0.17 -2.33
CA GLN A 53 -4.44 -0.46 -1.36
C GLN A 53 -5.26 -1.69 -1.77
N GLY A 54 -5.71 -1.75 -3.03
CA GLY A 54 -6.43 -2.92 -3.55
C GLY A 54 -5.64 -4.22 -3.47
N CYS A 55 -4.32 -4.16 -3.69
CA CYS A 55 -3.38 -5.26 -3.49
C CYS A 55 -3.37 -5.74 -2.04
N ALA A 56 -3.21 -4.83 -1.07
CA ALA A 56 -3.20 -5.19 0.34
C ALA A 56 -4.58 -5.70 0.83
N GLU A 57 -5.69 -5.11 0.38
CA GLU A 57 -7.04 -5.56 0.72
C GLU A 57 -7.36 -6.95 0.16
N SER A 58 -6.93 -7.22 -1.08
CA SER A 58 -7.04 -8.54 -1.71
C SER A 58 -6.18 -9.57 -0.97
N GLY A 59 -4.97 -9.18 -0.58
CA GLY A 59 -4.10 -9.95 0.32
C GLY A 59 -4.78 -10.26 1.66
N LEU A 60 -5.50 -9.31 2.27
CA LEU A 60 -6.20 -9.55 3.53
C LEU A 60 -7.30 -10.63 3.38
N GLN A 61 -8.00 -10.66 2.25
CA GLN A 61 -8.97 -11.75 2.00
C GLN A 61 -8.28 -13.12 1.89
N LEU A 62 -7.10 -13.17 1.25
CA LEU A 62 -6.28 -14.38 1.20
C LEU A 62 -5.78 -14.77 2.59
N ALA A 63 -5.30 -13.82 3.39
CA ALA A 63 -4.82 -14.05 4.76
C ALA A 63 -5.93 -14.66 5.63
N ARG A 64 -7.14 -14.08 5.61
CA ARG A 64 -8.31 -14.62 6.31
C ARG A 64 -8.62 -16.05 5.89
N GLY A 65 -8.59 -16.34 4.59
CA GLY A 65 -8.83 -17.68 4.07
C GLY A 65 -7.72 -18.67 4.46
N TYR A 66 -6.46 -18.27 4.39
CA TYR A 66 -5.31 -19.10 4.73
C TYR A 66 -5.26 -19.40 6.23
N PHE A 67 -5.23 -18.38 7.07
CA PHE A 67 -5.16 -18.56 8.52
C PHE A 67 -6.44 -19.15 9.10
N GLY A 68 -7.61 -18.83 8.53
CA GLY A 68 -8.88 -19.42 8.98
C GLY A 68 -8.94 -20.93 8.77
N ARG A 69 -8.36 -21.46 7.66
CA ARG A 69 -8.26 -22.91 7.43
C ARG A 69 -7.20 -23.58 8.31
N ASN A 70 -6.20 -22.83 8.77
CA ASN A 70 -5.08 -23.33 9.56
C ASN A 70 -5.18 -22.93 11.04
N TYR A 71 -6.40 -22.84 11.59
CA TYR A 71 -6.62 -22.43 12.99
C TYR A 71 -5.87 -23.32 14.00
N ALA A 72 -5.79 -24.62 13.74
CA ALA A 72 -5.05 -25.56 14.58
C ALA A 72 -3.54 -25.25 14.66
N GLN A 73 -3.02 -24.43 13.74
CA GLN A 73 -1.62 -24.04 13.67
C GLN A 73 -1.37 -22.61 14.18
N TRP A 74 -2.37 -21.86 14.63
CA TRP A 74 -2.18 -20.47 15.08
C TRP A 74 -1.08 -20.33 16.12
N ASN A 75 -1.09 -21.17 17.16
CA ASN A 75 -0.03 -21.16 18.18
C ASN A 75 1.36 -21.47 17.61
N THR A 76 1.45 -22.24 16.52
CA THR A 76 2.73 -22.46 15.82
C THR A 76 3.22 -21.17 15.16
N PHE A 77 2.33 -20.42 14.50
CA PHE A 77 2.68 -19.14 13.90
C PHE A 77 3.03 -18.09 14.96
N LEU A 78 2.21 -17.96 16.00
CA LEU A 78 2.38 -16.97 17.08
C LEU A 78 3.64 -17.22 17.92
N SER A 79 4.05 -18.48 18.10
CA SER A 79 5.29 -18.80 18.83
C SER A 79 6.57 -18.37 18.12
N THR A 80 6.50 -17.96 16.86
CA THR A 80 7.66 -17.56 16.04
C THR A 80 7.41 -16.23 15.31
N PRO A 81 7.16 -15.13 16.05
CA PRO A 81 6.72 -13.87 15.45
C PRO A 81 7.74 -13.29 14.46
N GLY A 82 9.05 -13.52 14.65
CA GLY A 82 10.07 -13.06 13.70
C GLY A 82 10.00 -13.70 12.30
N ALA A 83 9.23 -14.79 12.13
CA ALA A 83 8.98 -15.43 10.83
C ALA A 83 7.64 -15.06 10.22
N TYR A 84 6.66 -14.64 11.03
CA TYR A 84 5.26 -14.46 10.61
C TYR A 84 4.77 -13.03 10.78
N ASP A 85 5.17 -12.31 11.82
CA ASP A 85 4.72 -10.97 12.14
C ASP A 85 5.72 -9.89 11.67
N PRO A 86 5.31 -8.99 10.75
CA PRO A 86 6.16 -7.92 10.25
C PRO A 86 6.18 -6.66 11.14
N ILE A 87 5.42 -6.65 12.24
CA ILE A 87 5.32 -5.52 13.15
C ILE A 87 6.34 -5.66 14.29
N GLY A 88 7.18 -4.64 14.47
CA GLY A 88 8.11 -4.61 15.58
C GLY A 88 7.39 -4.30 16.90
N SER A 89 7.63 -5.11 17.92
CA SER A 89 7.10 -4.93 19.27
C SER A 89 8.14 -5.36 20.32
N PRO A 90 7.93 -5.12 21.63
CA PRO A 90 8.81 -5.65 22.67
C PRO A 90 8.94 -7.18 22.66
N THR A 91 7.91 -7.89 22.18
CA THR A 91 7.85 -9.36 22.06
C THR A 91 8.31 -9.85 20.68
N ASN A 92 8.37 -8.96 19.68
CA ASN A 92 8.90 -9.21 18.34
C ASN A 92 10.02 -8.22 17.98
N PRO A 93 11.23 -8.35 18.57
CA PRO A 93 12.33 -7.40 18.35
C PRO A 93 13.00 -7.55 16.96
N ALA A 94 12.74 -8.66 16.26
CA ALA A 94 13.30 -8.96 14.94
C ALA A 94 12.17 -9.37 13.98
N PRO A 95 11.30 -8.42 13.57
CA PRO A 95 10.11 -8.73 12.79
C PRO A 95 10.42 -9.26 11.39
N ALA A 96 9.47 -10.02 10.86
CA ALA A 96 9.53 -10.54 9.51
C ALA A 96 9.63 -9.38 8.49
N ASN A 97 10.57 -9.45 7.55
CA ASN A 97 10.79 -8.38 6.58
C ASN A 97 10.52 -8.82 5.14
N PRO A 98 9.24 -8.87 4.71
CA PRO A 98 8.86 -9.34 3.37
C PRO A 98 9.20 -8.35 2.25
N ARG A 99 9.76 -7.18 2.57
CA ARG A 99 10.04 -6.12 1.59
C ARG A 99 11.43 -6.21 0.98
N THR A 100 12.31 -6.99 1.59
CA THR A 100 13.68 -7.19 1.12
C THR A 100 13.80 -8.59 0.51
N ALA A 101 14.64 -8.75 -0.51
CA ALA A 101 14.87 -10.07 -1.11
C ALA A 101 15.36 -11.11 -0.08
N ALA A 102 16.25 -10.70 0.83
CA ALA A 102 16.76 -11.58 1.89
C ALA A 102 15.66 -11.99 2.88
N GLY A 103 14.83 -11.03 3.32
CA GLY A 103 13.73 -11.35 4.23
C GLY A 103 12.64 -12.20 3.55
N ARG A 104 12.30 -11.93 2.28
CA ARG A 104 11.42 -12.82 1.48
C ARG A 104 11.96 -14.24 1.41
N ALA A 105 13.25 -14.40 1.10
CA ALA A 105 13.89 -15.72 1.04
C ALA A 105 13.86 -16.45 2.39
N ALA A 106 14.13 -15.74 3.49
CA ALA A 106 14.07 -16.30 4.84
C ALA A 106 12.65 -16.80 5.19
N ILE A 107 11.63 -15.98 4.94
CA ILE A 107 10.23 -16.34 5.18
C ILE A 107 9.82 -17.52 4.29
N LYS A 108 10.15 -17.49 2.98
CA LYS A 108 9.83 -18.58 2.05
C LYS A 108 10.47 -19.91 2.42
N THR A 109 11.61 -19.90 3.11
CA THR A 109 12.24 -21.11 3.62
C THR A 109 11.40 -21.77 4.72
N VAL A 110 10.71 -20.96 5.52
CA VAL A 110 9.83 -21.42 6.61
C VAL A 110 8.45 -21.77 6.08
N ASN A 111 7.82 -20.85 5.33
CA ASN A 111 6.47 -21.00 4.82
C ASN A 111 6.28 -20.18 3.52
N PRO A 112 6.43 -20.80 2.34
CA PRO A 112 6.24 -20.09 1.08
C PRO A 112 4.78 -19.75 0.78
N ALA A 113 3.81 -20.39 1.45
CA ALA A 113 2.38 -20.15 1.24
C ALA A 113 1.89 -18.81 1.81
N LEU A 114 2.75 -18.07 2.51
CA LEU A 114 2.49 -16.70 2.95
C LEU A 114 2.63 -15.67 1.84
N PHE A 115 3.05 -16.08 0.64
CA PHE A 115 3.17 -15.20 -0.51
C PHE A 115 2.16 -15.58 -1.58
N ALA A 116 1.64 -14.58 -2.28
CA ALA A 116 0.78 -14.80 -3.43
C ALA A 116 1.13 -13.83 -4.57
N ASP A 117 1.04 -14.37 -5.78
CA ASP A 117 1.04 -13.66 -7.05
C ASP A 117 -0.41 -13.30 -7.38
N LEU A 118 -0.72 -12.00 -7.45
CA LEU A 118 -2.08 -11.52 -7.70
C LEU A 118 -2.33 -11.20 -9.17
N ASP A 119 -1.29 -10.88 -9.94
CA ASP A 119 -1.40 -10.45 -11.34
C ASP A 119 -0.94 -11.51 -12.37
N GLY A 120 -0.36 -12.62 -11.90
CA GLY A 120 0.06 -13.76 -12.70
C GLY A 120 1.42 -13.61 -13.37
N ASP A 121 2.25 -12.65 -12.95
CA ASP A 121 3.57 -12.40 -13.53
C ASP A 121 4.68 -13.35 -12.99
N GLY A 122 4.32 -14.24 -12.07
CA GLY A 122 5.22 -15.20 -11.43
C GLY A 122 6.03 -14.63 -10.27
N LYS A 123 5.72 -13.41 -9.79
CA LYS A 123 6.35 -12.79 -8.62
C LYS A 123 5.35 -12.62 -7.49
N ASP A 124 5.87 -12.48 -6.27
CA ASP A 124 4.99 -12.25 -5.12
C ASP A 124 4.57 -10.78 -5.06
N ASP A 125 3.26 -10.56 -5.01
CA ASP A 125 2.68 -9.22 -4.86
C ASP A 125 2.31 -8.91 -3.41
N VAL A 126 1.95 -9.94 -2.66
CA VAL A 126 1.49 -9.81 -1.28
C VAL A 126 2.19 -10.77 -0.34
N TYR A 127 2.35 -10.32 0.90
CA TYR A 127 2.76 -11.12 2.03
C TYR A 127 1.64 -11.18 3.06
N LEU A 128 1.24 -12.39 3.46
CA LEU A 128 0.20 -12.66 4.44
C LEU A 128 0.84 -12.87 5.81
N TYR A 129 0.27 -12.27 6.85
CA TYR A 129 0.77 -12.41 8.21
C TYR A 129 -0.33 -12.59 9.25
N ILE A 130 0.08 -13.10 10.40
CA ILE A 130 -0.72 -13.28 11.60
C ILE A 130 0.10 -12.78 12.78
N ARG A 131 -0.58 -12.12 13.72
CA ARG A 131 -0.02 -11.70 15.00
C ARG A 131 -1.09 -11.79 16.08
N ASP A 132 -0.61 -11.83 17.31
CA ASP A 132 -1.47 -11.86 18.48
C ASP A 132 -2.24 -10.52 18.64
N ASN A 133 -3.40 -10.57 19.30
CA ASN A 133 -4.23 -9.38 19.57
C ASN A 133 -3.86 -8.69 20.90
N GLU A 134 -2.92 -9.24 21.69
CA GLU A 134 -2.44 -8.72 22.98
C GLU A 134 -3.61 -8.40 23.94
N ASP A 135 -4.57 -9.32 24.05
CA ASP A 135 -5.81 -9.11 24.82
C ASP A 135 -5.67 -9.39 26.32
N GLU A 136 -4.47 -9.75 26.81
CA GLU A 136 -4.30 -10.07 28.22
C GLU A 136 -4.45 -8.84 29.12
N PHE A 137 -5.49 -8.87 29.94
CA PHE A 137 -5.70 -7.85 30.95
C PHE A 137 -4.72 -8.02 32.12
N LYS A 138 -4.09 -6.91 32.52
CA LYS A 138 -3.30 -6.84 33.75
C LYS A 138 -4.14 -7.34 34.94
N PRO A 139 -3.57 -8.15 35.84
CA PRO A 139 -2.14 -8.37 36.07
C PRO A 139 -1.52 -9.56 35.30
N LEU A 140 -2.24 -10.18 34.36
CA LEU A 140 -1.67 -11.29 33.58
C LEU A 140 -0.52 -10.77 32.71
N ALA A 141 0.53 -11.59 32.60
CA ALA A 141 1.61 -11.33 31.66
C ALA A 141 1.10 -11.60 30.24
N PRO A 142 1.49 -10.80 29.22
CA PRO A 142 1.10 -11.06 27.84
C PRO A 142 1.56 -12.45 27.39
N GLU A 143 0.64 -13.27 26.86
CA GLU A 143 0.91 -14.60 26.32
C GLU A 143 1.07 -14.52 24.80
N TRP A 144 1.96 -13.63 24.35
CA TRP A 144 2.22 -13.32 22.93
C TRP A 144 2.53 -14.51 22.01
N ASN A 145 2.89 -15.67 22.58
CA ASN A 145 3.26 -16.88 21.84
C ASN A 145 2.10 -17.86 21.63
N ARG A 146 0.91 -17.56 22.17
CA ARG A 146 -0.25 -18.43 22.13
C ARG A 146 -1.54 -17.62 22.20
N ASP A 147 -2.47 -17.92 21.30
CA ASP A 147 -3.81 -17.38 21.35
C ASP A 147 -4.65 -18.14 22.39
N ASN A 148 -5.14 -17.41 23.39
CA ASN A 148 -5.95 -17.94 24.50
C ASN A 148 -7.44 -17.59 24.38
N ASP A 149 -7.82 -16.59 23.57
CA ASP A 149 -9.18 -16.07 23.41
C ASP A 149 -9.81 -16.45 22.05
N GLN A 150 -9.05 -17.18 21.23
CA GLN A 150 -9.43 -17.62 19.89
C GLN A 150 -9.58 -16.47 18.90
N GLN A 151 -8.89 -15.35 19.13
CA GLN A 151 -8.88 -14.18 18.26
C GLN A 151 -7.45 -13.75 17.93
N VAL A 152 -7.20 -13.55 16.64
CA VAL A 152 -5.90 -13.11 16.15
C VAL A 152 -6.06 -11.94 15.20
N VAL A 153 -5.00 -11.16 15.04
CA VAL A 153 -4.92 -10.17 13.96
C VAL A 153 -4.27 -10.82 12.76
N VAL A 154 -4.95 -10.80 11.62
CA VAL A 154 -4.37 -11.19 10.35
C VAL A 154 -4.25 -9.98 9.46
N GLY A 155 -3.21 -9.96 8.63
CA GLY A 155 -2.97 -8.85 7.73
C GLY A 155 -2.31 -9.28 6.44
N ALA A 156 -2.24 -8.33 5.53
CA ALA A 156 -1.41 -8.46 4.34
C ALA A 156 -0.67 -7.17 4.03
N ILE A 157 0.57 -7.33 3.56
CA ILE A 157 1.42 -6.25 3.08
C ILE A 157 1.51 -6.36 1.56
N CYS A 158 1.22 -5.27 0.85
CA CYS A 158 1.53 -5.19 -0.57
C CYS A 158 3.04 -4.97 -0.75
N ILE A 159 3.71 -5.96 -1.34
CA ILE A 159 5.16 -6.01 -1.61
C ILE A 159 5.49 -5.92 -3.11
N SER A 160 4.47 -5.85 -3.96
CA SER A 160 4.63 -5.74 -5.41
C SER A 160 5.48 -4.54 -5.80
N GLU A 161 6.55 -4.79 -6.56
CA GLU A 161 7.50 -3.76 -7.00
C GLU A 161 6.88 -2.84 -8.08
N THR A 162 5.83 -3.31 -8.76
CA THR A 162 5.15 -2.55 -9.81
C THR A 162 4.14 -1.54 -9.26
N MET A 163 3.71 -1.69 -8.01
CA MET A 163 2.63 -0.91 -7.39
C MET A 163 3.12 0.14 -6.37
N ILE A 164 4.43 0.22 -6.11
CA ILE A 164 4.99 1.21 -5.17
C ILE A 164 4.91 2.62 -5.82
N PRO A 165 4.25 3.60 -5.17
CA PRO A 165 4.22 4.96 -5.66
C PRO A 165 5.59 5.63 -5.55
N ARG A 166 5.86 6.62 -6.41
CA ARG A 166 7.07 7.45 -6.31
C ARG A 166 6.77 8.71 -5.50
N LEU A 167 7.71 9.08 -4.63
CA LEU A 167 7.70 10.34 -3.92
C LEU A 167 7.90 11.48 -4.94
N GLY A 168 6.92 12.38 -5.04
CA GLY A 168 6.91 13.46 -6.03
C GLY A 168 8.06 14.47 -5.90
N SER A 169 8.79 14.47 -4.77
CA SER A 169 9.94 15.35 -4.52
C SER A 169 11.29 14.76 -4.94
N SER A 170 11.44 13.43 -4.97
CA SER A 170 12.75 12.78 -5.19
C SER A 170 12.74 11.70 -6.28
N ASN A 171 11.59 11.40 -6.89
CA ASN A 171 11.41 10.25 -7.80
C ASN A 171 11.79 8.89 -7.20
N GLN A 172 12.08 8.82 -5.91
CA GLN A 172 12.36 7.58 -5.19
C GLN A 172 11.05 6.84 -4.92
N LEU A 173 11.14 5.51 -4.84
CA LEU A 173 10.01 4.68 -4.40
C LEU A 173 9.67 5.02 -2.95
N ASP A 174 8.37 5.08 -2.65
CA ASP A 174 7.87 5.26 -1.29
C ASP A 174 8.33 4.09 -0.40
N PRO A 175 9.14 4.34 0.65
CA PRO A 175 9.66 3.29 1.51
C PRO A 175 8.65 2.87 2.58
N SER A 176 7.48 3.50 2.70
CA SER A 176 6.44 3.06 3.64
C SER A 176 5.88 1.71 3.20
N ALA A 177 5.58 0.80 4.14
CA ALA A 177 4.81 -0.41 3.85
C ALA A 177 3.33 -0.07 3.94
N LEU A 178 2.52 -0.50 2.98
CA LEU A 178 1.07 -0.47 3.12
C LEU A 178 0.61 -1.86 3.56
N ALA A 179 0.14 -1.93 4.80
CA ALA A 179 -0.43 -3.10 5.41
C ALA A 179 -1.93 -2.85 5.65
N VAL A 180 -2.75 -3.88 5.47
CA VAL A 180 -4.16 -3.87 5.87
C VAL A 180 -4.39 -5.05 6.79
N GLU A 181 -4.99 -4.78 7.95
CA GLU A 181 -5.23 -5.76 9.00
C GLU A 181 -6.73 -5.95 9.27
N GLY A 182 -7.08 -7.08 9.85
CA GLY A 182 -8.39 -7.33 10.42
C GLY A 182 -8.35 -8.44 11.46
N ILE A 183 -9.35 -8.44 12.34
CA ILE A 183 -9.53 -9.52 13.32
C ILE A 183 -10.02 -10.77 12.61
N LEU A 184 -9.48 -11.91 13.02
CA LEU A 184 -9.95 -13.23 12.67
C LEU A 184 -10.23 -14.00 13.95
N GLN A 185 -11.48 -14.43 14.11
CA GLN A 185 -11.94 -15.17 15.27
C GLN A 185 -12.33 -16.60 14.87
N TYR A 186 -11.96 -17.58 15.69
CA TYR A 186 -12.43 -18.95 15.53
C TYR A 186 -13.78 -19.12 16.22
N ASN A 187 -14.83 -19.38 15.43
CA ASN A 187 -16.17 -19.71 15.91
C ASN A 187 -16.40 -21.21 15.69
N GLY A 188 -16.17 -22.02 16.72
CA GLY A 188 -16.18 -23.49 16.66
C GLY A 188 -17.32 -24.09 15.83
N GLY A 189 -16.93 -24.84 14.79
CA GLY A 189 -17.74 -25.75 13.97
C GLY A 189 -19.26 -25.69 14.08
N GLY A 190 -19.87 -24.65 13.51
CA GLY A 190 -21.33 -24.53 13.45
C GLY A 190 -21.76 -23.25 12.74
N HIS A 191 -21.90 -23.34 11.41
CA HIS A 191 -22.41 -22.32 10.50
C HIS A 191 -21.40 -21.26 10.00
N ALA A 192 -21.19 -21.34 8.67
CA ALA A 192 -20.80 -20.30 7.73
C ALA A 192 -19.77 -19.26 8.21
N TYR A 193 -18.54 -19.38 7.67
CA TYR A 193 -17.63 -18.28 7.35
C TYR A 193 -18.08 -16.91 7.90
N THR A 194 -17.64 -16.52 9.10
CA THR A 194 -17.83 -15.16 9.63
C THR A 194 -16.97 -14.10 8.91
N ALA A 195 -16.43 -14.43 7.73
CA ALA A 195 -16.10 -13.46 6.70
C ALA A 195 -17.33 -13.25 5.79
N GLN A 196 -18.41 -12.71 6.37
CA GLN A 196 -19.51 -12.14 5.62
C GLN A 196 -19.41 -10.63 5.85
N THR A 197 -19.10 -9.79 4.88
CA THR A 197 -19.18 -9.96 3.42
C THR A 197 -18.20 -8.92 2.85
N ALA A 198 -18.37 -8.46 1.61
CA ALA A 198 -18.39 -7.01 1.45
C ALA A 198 -19.08 -6.37 2.69
N GLY A 199 -18.32 -5.76 3.61
CA GLY A 199 -18.83 -5.10 4.83
C GLY A 199 -19.84 -5.89 5.69
N GLY A 200 -19.40 -6.47 6.79
CA GLY A 200 -20.31 -6.97 7.84
C GLY A 200 -19.84 -6.53 9.22
N THR A 201 -20.16 -5.30 9.60
CA THR A 201 -20.11 -4.86 11.00
C THR A 201 -21.10 -5.70 11.80
N GLY A 202 -20.66 -6.29 12.90
CA GLY A 202 -21.51 -7.06 13.81
C GLY A 202 -22.79 -6.31 14.17
N SER A 203 -23.91 -6.80 13.64
CA SER A 203 -25.27 -6.50 14.09
C SER A 203 -26.23 -7.36 13.25
N GLY A 204 -26.84 -8.40 13.83
CA GLY A 204 -27.82 -9.19 13.08
C GLY A 204 -28.24 -10.52 13.72
N ASN A 205 -29.01 -10.43 14.80
CA ASN A 205 -30.06 -11.33 15.28
C ASN A 205 -30.24 -12.71 14.60
N LEU A 206 -30.08 -13.80 15.35
CA LEU A 206 -30.54 -15.14 14.98
C LEU A 206 -31.88 -15.42 15.69
N ASN A 207 -32.97 -15.35 14.92
CA ASN A 207 -34.16 -16.16 15.19
C ASN A 207 -34.16 -17.33 14.20
N ARG A 208 -33.87 -18.53 14.71
CA ARG A 208 -34.36 -19.80 14.15
C ARG A 208 -34.48 -20.82 15.26
#